data_AF-A0A7S3XAD2-F1
#
_entry.id   AF-A0A7S3XAD2-F1
#
_cell.length_a   1.000
_cell.length_b   1.000
_cell.length_c   1.000
_cell.angle_alpha   90.00
_cell.angle_beta   90.00
_cell.angle_gamma   90.00
#
_symmetry.space_group_name_H-M   'P 1'
#
loop_
_entity.id
_entity.type
_entity.pdbx_description
1 polymer ?
#
loop_
_entity_poly.entity_id
_entity_poly.type
_entity_poly.pdbx_seq_one_letter_code
_entity_poly.pdbx_strand_id
1 'polypeptide(L)'
;FGSRASSAVSAMGSAKHLSDKSANSLQATNVSSVEALRLPMSTKLAQPDQFNVEETAELGVKRGMDELARGMQPLAVAKLEVVKTLQEAVRNHGRVDLMKEINTGSFVAVKRMPTTWVRASHEDFTKAHPNSSELPWFDAGVVKYLHSKGFPYGTQLKAVYKDESHTYVAYSFAS
;
A
#
# COMPACT_ATOMS: atom_id res chain seq x y z
N PHE A 1 -38.07 -21.01 51.42
CA PHE A 1 -37.64 -22.41 51.27
C PHE A 1 -36.65 -22.44 50.13
N GLY A 2 -35.36 -22.21 50.36
CA GLY A 2 -34.45 -23.10 51.11
C GLY A 2 -33.95 -24.15 50.12
N SER A 3 -32.67 -24.47 49.97
CA SER A 3 -31.41 -24.09 50.61
C SER A 3 -30.34 -24.71 49.69
N ARG A 4 -29.20 -24.04 49.44
CA ARG A 4 -27.85 -24.45 49.90
C ARG A 4 -27.58 -25.97 49.84
N ALA A 5 -26.44 -26.46 49.40
CA ALA A 5 -25.06 -26.15 49.78
C ALA A 5 -24.21 -27.24 49.06
N SER A 6 -22.89 -27.33 49.04
CA SER A 6 -21.76 -26.61 49.63
C SER A 6 -20.49 -27.33 49.13
N SER A 7 -19.38 -26.58 49.01
CA SER A 7 -18.06 -26.88 49.61
C SER A 7 -17.31 -28.18 49.23
N ALA A 8 -15.99 -28.28 49.20
CA ALA A 8 -14.81 -27.44 49.47
C ALA A 8 -13.61 -28.16 48.77
N VAL A 9 -12.33 -27.79 48.76
CA VAL A 9 -11.37 -27.41 49.83
C VAL A 9 -10.08 -26.89 49.17
N SER A 10 -9.42 -25.97 49.89
CA SER A 10 -8.09 -25.34 49.71
C SER A 10 -6.89 -26.24 49.42
N ALA A 11 -5.83 -25.64 48.85
CA ALA A 11 -4.45 -25.79 49.34
C ALA A 11 -3.54 -24.62 48.90
N MET A 12 -2.68 -24.19 49.83
CA MET A 12 -1.63 -23.17 49.73
C MET A 12 -0.44 -23.60 48.84
N GLY A 13 0.31 -22.63 48.31
CA GLY A 13 1.64 -22.87 47.76
C GLY A 13 2.33 -21.60 47.25
N SER A 14 3.25 -21.07 48.05
CA SER A 14 4.06 -19.87 47.78
C SER A 14 5.07 -20.02 46.64
N ALA A 15 5.45 -18.85 46.08
CA ALA A 15 6.83 -18.36 45.96
C ALA A 15 7.41 -18.11 44.55
N LYS A 16 7.96 -16.88 44.44
CA LYS A 16 9.15 -16.43 43.69
C LYS A 16 8.97 -16.10 42.19
N HIS A 17 9.06 -14.82 41.81
CA HIS A 17 10.24 -13.94 41.71
C HIS A 17 10.98 -14.17 40.39
N LEU A 18 10.82 -13.24 39.43
CA LEU A 18 11.83 -12.90 38.43
C LEU A 18 11.61 -11.43 38.03
N SER A 19 12.60 -10.64 38.37
CA SER A 19 12.68 -9.20 38.21
C SER A 19 13.17 -8.80 36.83
N ASP A 20 12.57 -7.70 36.40
CA ASP A 20 12.87 -6.88 35.23
C ASP A 20 14.19 -6.07 35.37
N LYS A 21 14.72 -5.67 34.21
CA LYS A 21 15.52 -4.45 33.93
C LYS A 21 17.02 -4.37 34.28
N SER A 22 17.82 -4.44 33.21
CA SER A 22 18.71 -3.39 32.67
C SER A 22 19.36 -2.38 33.64
N ALA A 23 20.71 -2.33 33.63
CA ALA A 23 21.48 -1.07 33.59
C ALA A 23 22.98 -1.32 33.30
N ASN A 24 23.51 -0.47 32.41
CA ASN A 24 24.86 0.11 32.34
C ASN A 24 26.11 -0.70 32.70
N SER A 25 27.07 -0.71 31.76
CA SER A 25 28.49 -0.64 32.10
C SER A 25 29.27 0.13 31.02
N LEU A 26 29.78 1.29 31.41
CA LEU A 26 30.87 2.01 30.76
C LEU A 26 32.19 1.44 31.27
N GLN A 27 33.14 1.15 30.37
CA GLN A 27 34.56 1.47 30.52
C GLN A 27 35.37 0.82 29.37
N ALA A 28 36.13 1.63 28.65
CA ALA A 28 37.38 1.20 28.04
C ALA A 28 38.32 2.40 27.96
N THR A 29 39.46 2.24 28.62
CA THR A 29 40.55 3.18 28.78
C THR A 29 41.63 2.96 27.71
N ASN A 30 42.52 3.95 27.64
CA ASN A 30 43.92 3.92 27.24
C ASN A 30 44.30 4.48 25.86
N VAL A 31 45.10 5.53 25.99
CA VAL A 31 45.83 6.31 25.00
C VAL A 31 47.26 5.78 24.98
N SER A 32 47.87 5.61 23.80
CA SER A 32 49.31 5.76 23.63
C SER A 32 49.68 5.93 22.15
N SER A 33 50.51 6.96 21.93
CA SER A 33 51.34 7.41 20.80
C SER A 33 51.75 6.36 19.75
N VAL A 34 52.08 6.66 18.49
CA VAL A 34 53.11 7.58 17.97
C VAL A 34 52.84 7.95 16.51
N GLU A 35 53.20 9.19 16.20
CA GLU A 35 53.40 9.90 14.93
C GLU A 35 54.01 9.07 13.77
N ALA A 36 53.38 9.15 12.59
CA ALA A 36 54.04 8.95 11.30
C ALA A 36 53.38 9.84 10.23
N LEU A 37 54.04 10.96 9.92
CA LEU A 37 53.76 11.80 8.76
C LEU A 37 53.76 10.97 7.47
N ARG A 38 52.65 11.00 6.74
CA ARG A 38 52.60 10.87 5.27
C ARG A 38 51.29 11.46 4.77
N LEU A 39 51.33 12.71 4.29
CA LEU A 39 50.34 13.20 3.35
C LEU A 39 50.55 12.45 2.03
N PRO A 40 49.47 11.96 1.40
CA PRO A 40 49.26 12.42 0.03
C PRO A 40 47.80 12.72 -0.30
N MET A 41 47.63 13.87 -0.96
CA MET A 41 46.61 14.22 -1.95
C MET A 41 45.19 13.71 -1.72
N SER A 42 44.36 14.57 -1.11
CA SER A 42 42.92 14.52 -1.33
C SER A 42 42.62 15.02 -2.75
N THR A 43 42.63 14.11 -3.73
CA THR A 43 41.82 14.30 -4.92
C THR A 43 40.37 14.15 -4.46
N LYS A 44 39.72 15.29 -4.23
CA LYS A 44 38.28 15.38 -4.12
C LYS A 44 37.72 15.00 -5.49
N LEU A 45 37.58 13.71 -5.74
CA LEU A 45 36.75 13.19 -6.81
C LEU A 45 35.35 13.71 -6.51
N ALA A 46 34.94 14.71 -7.29
CA ALA A 46 33.56 15.14 -7.33
C ALA A 46 32.73 13.88 -7.57
N GLN A 47 31.93 13.52 -6.58
CA GLN A 47 30.83 12.59 -6.76
C GLN A 47 30.03 13.16 -7.96
N PRO A 48 29.78 12.37 -9.02
CA PRO A 48 28.96 12.86 -10.10
C PRO A 48 27.64 13.30 -9.48
N ASP A 49 27.28 14.56 -9.71
CA ASP A 49 25.96 15.08 -9.41
C ASP A 49 24.95 14.01 -9.81
N GLN A 50 24.19 13.51 -8.83
CA GLN A 50 23.00 12.75 -9.12
C GLN A 50 22.13 13.68 -9.95
N PHE A 51 22.16 13.50 -11.27
CA PHE A 51 21.25 14.17 -12.18
C PHE A 51 19.85 13.87 -11.67
N ASN A 52 19.28 14.84 -10.96
CA ASN A 52 17.89 14.81 -10.56
C ASN A 52 17.11 15.12 -11.84
N VAL A 53 17.04 14.15 -12.74
CA VAL A 53 16.27 14.26 -13.97
C VAL A 53 14.82 14.35 -13.49
N GLU A 54 14.27 15.56 -13.56
CA GLU A 54 12.89 15.80 -13.20
C GLU A 54 12.02 14.89 -14.08
N GLU A 55 11.39 13.91 -13.44
CA GLU A 55 10.55 12.96 -14.14
C GLU A 55 9.37 13.70 -14.78
N THR A 56 9.24 13.55 -16.10
CA THR A 56 8.11 14.08 -16.85
C THR A 56 6.80 13.41 -16.41
N ALA A 57 5.68 14.14 -16.52
CA ALA A 57 4.37 13.60 -16.20
C ALA A 57 4.04 12.34 -17.01
N GLU A 58 4.43 12.31 -18.29
CA GLU A 58 4.21 11.16 -19.16
C GLU A 58 4.91 9.89 -18.65
N LEU A 59 6.18 9.99 -18.26
CA LEU A 59 6.94 8.87 -17.70
C LEU A 59 6.36 8.42 -16.36
N GLY A 60 5.96 9.37 -15.52
CA GLY A 60 5.35 9.10 -14.23
C GLY A 60 4.00 8.39 -14.33
N VAL A 61 3.15 8.81 -15.27
CA VAL A 61 1.87 8.15 -15.57
C VAL A 61 2.11 6.76 -16.14
N LYS A 62 3.03 6.62 -17.10
CA LYS A 62 3.36 5.31 -17.67
C LYS A 62 3.85 4.33 -16.60
N ARG A 63 4.79 4.75 -15.74
CA ARG A 63 5.24 3.94 -14.62
C ARG A 63 4.07 3.58 -13.70
N GLY A 64 3.17 4.52 -13.44
CA GLY A 64 1.95 4.29 -12.67
C GLY A 64 1.11 3.15 -13.25
N MET A 65 0.88 3.13 -14.57
CA MET A 65 0.15 2.05 -15.25
C MET A 65 0.86 0.70 -15.09
N ASP A 66 2.17 0.65 -15.36
CA ASP A 66 2.97 -0.57 -15.31
C ASP A 66 3.05 -1.17 -13.89
N GLU A 67 3.15 -0.32 -12.87
CA GLU A 67 3.12 -0.72 -11.46
C GLU A 67 1.76 -1.27 -11.05
N LEU A 68 0.67 -0.67 -11.52
CA LEU A 68 -0.69 -1.13 -11.20
C LEU A 68 -1.00 -2.47 -11.86
N ALA A 69 -0.60 -2.65 -13.12
CA ALA A 69 -0.79 -3.90 -13.85
C ALA A 69 -0.04 -5.05 -13.17
N ARG A 70 1.22 -4.84 -12.79
CA ARG A 70 2.04 -5.84 -12.09
C ARG A 70 1.62 -6.05 -10.63
N GLY A 71 1.16 -5.00 -9.97
CA GLY A 71 0.80 -4.99 -8.55
C GLY A 71 -0.62 -5.45 -8.24
N MET A 72 -1.35 -5.97 -9.23
CA MET A 72 -2.74 -6.39 -9.05
C MET A 72 -2.85 -7.56 -8.06
N GLN A 73 -3.74 -7.45 -7.07
CA GLN A 73 -3.88 -8.42 -5.99
C GLN A 73 -5.20 -9.21 -6.08
N PRO A 74 -5.31 -10.40 -5.47
CA PRO A 74 -6.60 -11.09 -5.37
C PRO A 74 -7.63 -10.29 -4.55
N LEU A 75 -8.89 -10.22 -4.97
CA LEU A 75 -9.95 -9.49 -4.22
C LEU A 75 -10.08 -9.99 -2.77
N ALA A 76 -9.84 -11.28 -2.52
CA ALA A 76 -9.91 -11.88 -1.19
C ALA A 76 -8.96 -11.22 -0.16
N VAL A 77 -7.85 -10.62 -0.60
CA VAL A 77 -6.93 -9.91 0.30
C VAL A 77 -7.45 -8.54 0.73
N ALA A 78 -8.38 -7.96 -0.03
CA ALA A 78 -8.88 -6.61 0.20
C ALA A 78 -9.79 -6.50 1.43
N LYS A 79 -10.41 -7.61 1.87
CA LYS A 79 -11.37 -7.65 2.99
C LYS A 79 -12.44 -6.55 2.85
N LEU A 80 -13.02 -6.47 1.66
CA LEU A 80 -14.04 -5.48 1.30
C LEU A 80 -15.44 -6.10 1.34
N GLU A 81 -16.39 -5.35 1.88
CA GLU A 81 -17.82 -5.67 1.87
C GLU A 81 -18.59 -4.64 1.04
N VAL A 82 -19.45 -5.08 0.14
CA VAL A 82 -20.27 -4.20 -0.68
C VAL A 82 -21.38 -3.57 0.17
N VAL A 83 -21.47 -2.25 0.17
CA VAL A 83 -22.50 -1.49 0.90
C VAL A 83 -23.67 -1.16 -0.04
N LYS A 84 -23.37 -0.54 -1.18
CA LYS A 84 -24.36 -0.20 -2.22
C LYS A 84 -23.67 0.10 -3.55
N THR A 85 -24.40 0.01 -4.64
CA THR A 85 -23.96 0.54 -5.94
C THR A 85 -24.15 2.05 -5.97
N LEU A 86 -23.10 2.77 -6.36
CA LEU A 86 -23.10 4.23 -6.53
C LEU A 86 -23.52 4.61 -7.95
N GLN A 87 -23.03 3.88 -8.95
CA GLN A 87 -23.27 4.22 -10.36
C GLN A 87 -23.06 3.01 -11.27
N GLU A 88 -23.96 2.80 -12.23
CA GLU A 88 -23.75 1.85 -13.32
C GLU A 88 -22.80 2.42 -14.38
N ALA A 89 -21.90 1.59 -14.92
CA ALA A 89 -20.95 1.96 -15.97
C ALA A 89 -21.22 1.14 -17.24
N VAL A 90 -22.38 1.38 -17.85
CA VAL A 90 -22.90 0.60 -18.99
C VAL A 90 -21.90 0.52 -20.15
N ARG A 91 -21.11 1.57 -20.38
CA ARG A 91 -20.11 1.64 -21.47
C ARG A 91 -18.99 0.58 -21.37
N ASN A 92 -18.71 0.08 -20.18
CA ASN A 92 -17.68 -0.93 -19.92
C ASN A 92 -18.25 -2.19 -19.25
N HIS A 93 -19.57 -2.34 -19.23
CA HIS A 93 -20.28 -3.43 -18.53
C HIS A 93 -19.90 -3.55 -17.04
N GLY A 94 -19.48 -2.43 -16.45
CA GLY A 94 -19.05 -2.34 -15.06
C GLY A 94 -20.02 -1.51 -14.22
N ARG A 95 -19.58 -1.21 -12.99
CA ARG A 95 -20.26 -0.30 -12.07
C ARG A 95 -19.28 0.23 -11.02
N VAL A 96 -19.69 1.24 -10.30
CA VAL A 96 -19.00 1.76 -9.12
C VAL A 96 -19.80 1.36 -7.89
N ASP A 97 -19.17 0.63 -6.99
CA ASP A 97 -19.74 0.22 -5.72
C ASP A 97 -19.10 1.02 -4.56
N LEU A 98 -19.90 1.44 -3.59
CA LEU A 98 -19.42 1.84 -2.28
C LEU A 98 -19.15 0.55 -1.50
N MET A 99 -17.91 0.38 -1.06
CA MET A 99 -17.51 -0.75 -0.24
C MET A 99 -16.92 -0.28 1.09
N LYS A 100 -17.00 -1.14 2.11
CA LYS A 100 -16.42 -0.93 3.43
C LYS A 100 -15.25 -1.88 3.61
N GLU A 101 -14.11 -1.35 4.03
CA GLU A 101 -12.98 -2.15 4.51
C GLU A 101 -13.32 -2.72 5.88
N ILE A 102 -13.30 -4.06 6.02
CA ILE A 102 -13.66 -4.74 7.27
C ILE A 102 -12.68 -4.39 8.40
N ASN A 103 -11.39 -4.31 8.10
CA ASN A 103 -10.34 -4.12 9.11
C ASN A 103 -10.33 -2.69 9.69
N THR A 104 -10.62 -1.69 8.87
CA THR A 104 -10.49 -0.27 9.24
C THR A 104 -11.84 0.41 9.44
N GLY A 105 -12.92 -0.19 8.96
CA GLY A 105 -14.25 0.42 8.88
C GLY A 105 -14.37 1.55 7.86
N SER A 106 -13.29 1.86 7.12
CA SER A 106 -13.25 2.96 6.15
C SER A 106 -14.04 2.63 4.89
N PHE A 107 -14.57 3.66 4.22
CA PHE A 107 -15.26 3.52 2.95
C PHE A 107 -14.33 3.74 1.76
N VAL A 108 -14.58 2.98 0.70
CA VAL A 108 -13.88 3.08 -0.59
C VAL A 108 -14.89 3.06 -1.74
N ALA A 109 -14.59 3.80 -2.80
CA ALA A 109 -15.30 3.68 -4.07
C ALA A 109 -14.55 2.69 -4.97
N VAL A 110 -15.24 1.67 -5.46
CA VAL A 110 -14.63 0.59 -6.25
C VAL A 110 -15.27 0.54 -7.63
N LYS A 111 -14.50 0.90 -8.67
CA LYS A 111 -14.92 0.67 -10.06
C LYS A 111 -14.65 -0.79 -10.40
N ARG A 112 -15.73 -1.57 -10.49
CA ARG A 112 -15.73 -2.98 -10.88
C ARG A 112 -16.01 -3.09 -12.38
N MET A 113 -15.15 -3.76 -13.12
CA MET A 113 -15.26 -3.97 -14.56
C MET A 113 -14.91 -5.42 -14.90
N PRO A 114 -15.46 -6.03 -15.97
CA PRO A 114 -15.03 -7.36 -16.40
C PRO A 114 -13.52 -7.40 -16.70
N THR A 115 -12.82 -8.44 -16.24
CA THR A 115 -11.38 -8.61 -16.52
C THR A 115 -11.12 -8.74 -18.02
N THR A 116 -12.05 -9.34 -18.76
CA THR A 116 -12.01 -9.41 -20.22
C THR A 116 -12.13 -8.06 -20.91
N TRP A 117 -12.68 -7.05 -20.24
CA TRP A 117 -12.71 -5.67 -20.74
C TRP A 117 -11.44 -4.91 -20.37
N VAL A 118 -11.01 -4.96 -19.10
CA VAL A 118 -9.86 -4.18 -18.60
C VAL A 118 -8.53 -4.69 -19.18
N ARG A 119 -8.45 -5.98 -19.51
CA ARG A 119 -7.22 -6.67 -19.93
C ARG A 119 -6.13 -6.65 -18.87
N ALA A 120 -4.96 -7.22 -19.18
CA ALA A 120 -3.87 -7.35 -18.23
C ALA A 120 -2.99 -6.09 -18.12
N SER A 121 -2.91 -5.27 -19.18
CA SER A 121 -2.13 -4.03 -19.21
C SER A 121 -2.74 -2.96 -20.12
N HIS A 122 -2.14 -1.76 -20.12
CA HIS A 122 -2.52 -0.68 -21.02
C HIS A 122 -2.33 -1.05 -22.50
N GLU A 123 -1.23 -1.72 -22.82
CA GLU A 123 -0.91 -2.19 -24.17
C GLU A 123 -1.89 -3.25 -24.65
N ASP A 124 -2.23 -4.21 -23.79
CA ASP A 124 -3.24 -5.22 -24.11
C ASP A 124 -4.62 -4.59 -24.30
N PHE A 125 -4.96 -3.60 -23.47
CA PHE A 125 -6.20 -2.84 -23.59
C PHE A 125 -6.28 -2.08 -24.91
N THR A 126 -5.27 -1.29 -25.26
CA THR A 126 -5.25 -0.51 -26.52
C THR A 126 -5.24 -1.40 -27.75
N LYS A 127 -4.59 -2.56 -27.69
CA LYS A 127 -4.65 -3.55 -28.78
C LYS A 127 -6.05 -4.15 -28.94
N ALA A 128 -6.72 -4.48 -27.85
CA ALA A 128 -8.06 -5.08 -27.89
C ALA A 128 -9.18 -4.05 -28.15
N HIS A 129 -8.97 -2.79 -27.78
CA HIS A 129 -9.96 -1.71 -27.79
C HIS A 129 -9.38 -0.39 -28.36
N PRO A 130 -8.86 -0.38 -29.61
CA PRO A 130 -8.12 0.76 -30.15
C PRO A 130 -8.94 2.04 -30.30
N ASN A 131 -10.27 1.91 -30.39
CA ASN A 131 -11.20 3.03 -30.54
C ASN A 131 -11.98 3.32 -29.25
N SER A 132 -11.57 2.75 -28.12
CA SER A 132 -12.25 2.99 -26.84
C SER A 132 -12.02 4.44 -26.38
N SER A 133 -13.11 5.10 -26.00
CA SER A 133 -13.06 6.39 -25.30
C SER A 133 -12.65 6.27 -23.82
N GLU A 134 -12.65 5.05 -23.27
CA GLU A 134 -12.18 4.78 -21.90
C GLU A 134 -10.75 4.23 -21.93
N LEU A 135 -9.94 4.61 -20.94
CA LEU A 135 -8.54 4.19 -20.79
C LEU A 135 -8.27 3.82 -19.33
N PRO A 136 -8.80 2.68 -18.83
CA PRO A 136 -8.84 2.39 -17.39
C PRO A 136 -7.45 2.40 -16.73
N TRP A 137 -6.43 1.91 -17.44
CA TRP A 137 -5.04 1.94 -16.98
C TRP A 137 -4.48 3.35 -16.90
N PHE A 138 -4.72 4.15 -17.94
CA PHE A 138 -4.27 5.54 -17.99
C PHE A 138 -4.92 6.37 -16.89
N ASP A 139 -6.24 6.25 -16.73
CA ASP A 139 -7.01 6.94 -15.69
C ASP A 139 -6.43 6.62 -14.30
N ALA A 140 -6.18 5.34 -14.01
CA ALA A 140 -5.57 4.92 -12.74
C ALA A 140 -4.09 5.38 -12.60
N GLY A 141 -3.33 5.37 -13.70
CA GLY A 141 -1.95 5.86 -13.75
C GLY A 141 -1.84 7.35 -13.45
N VAL A 142 -2.75 8.16 -13.99
CA VAL A 142 -2.85 9.60 -13.69
C VAL A 142 -3.10 9.83 -12.21
N VAL A 143 -4.08 9.14 -11.61
CA VAL A 143 -4.37 9.28 -10.18
C VAL A 143 -3.17 8.88 -9.33
N LYS A 144 -2.50 7.76 -9.66
CA LYS A 144 -1.30 7.29 -8.96
C LYS A 144 -0.15 8.29 -9.05
N TYR A 145 0.06 8.89 -10.22
CA TYR A 145 1.08 9.92 -10.43
C TYR A 145 0.76 11.20 -9.64
N LEU A 146 -0.47 11.72 -9.73
CA LEU A 146 -0.87 12.93 -9.00
C LEU A 146 -0.71 12.72 -7.48
N HIS A 147 -1.08 11.55 -6.98
CA HIS A 147 -0.88 11.20 -5.58
C HIS A 147 0.60 11.14 -5.20
N SER A 148 1.48 10.61 -6.06
CA SER A 148 2.93 10.58 -5.78
C SER A 148 3.58 11.98 -5.79
N LYS A 149 2.93 12.96 -6.43
CA LYS A 149 3.31 14.38 -6.38
C LYS A 149 2.66 15.16 -5.23
N GLY A 150 1.89 14.50 -4.36
CA GLY A 150 1.23 15.14 -3.22
C GLY A 150 0.07 16.04 -3.60
N PHE A 151 -0.57 15.82 -4.76
CA PHE A 151 -1.70 16.63 -5.21
C PHE A 151 -2.93 16.40 -4.29
N PRO A 152 -3.42 17.44 -3.58
CA PRO A 152 -4.36 17.25 -2.47
C PRO A 152 -5.83 17.15 -2.90
N TYR A 153 -6.15 17.42 -4.16
CA TYR A 153 -7.54 17.53 -4.64
C TYR A 153 -8.05 16.26 -5.35
N GLY A 154 -7.24 15.20 -5.41
CA GLY A 154 -7.61 13.92 -6.02
C GLY A 154 -8.01 12.88 -4.99
N THR A 155 -8.83 11.91 -5.39
CA THR A 155 -9.02 10.69 -4.60
C THR A 155 -7.74 9.86 -4.60
N GLN A 156 -7.41 9.23 -3.48
CA GLN A 156 -6.27 8.33 -3.39
C GLN A 156 -6.60 6.99 -4.04
N LEU A 157 -5.79 6.56 -5.01
CA LEU A 157 -5.84 5.18 -5.52
C LEU A 157 -5.24 4.25 -4.46
N LYS A 158 -6.04 3.34 -3.92
CA LYS A 158 -5.60 2.39 -2.89
C LYS A 158 -4.91 1.19 -3.53
N ALA A 159 -5.61 0.49 -4.42
CA ALA A 159 -5.11 -0.70 -5.08
C ALA A 159 -5.98 -1.10 -6.27
N VAL A 160 -5.47 -2.03 -7.08
CA VAL A 160 -6.23 -2.76 -8.08
C VAL A 160 -6.32 -4.22 -7.65
N TYR A 161 -7.53 -4.75 -7.60
CA TYR A 161 -7.78 -6.14 -7.28
C TYR A 161 -8.39 -6.88 -8.47
N LYS A 162 -8.30 -8.21 -8.43
CA LYS A 162 -8.97 -9.11 -9.38
C LYS A 162 -9.56 -10.33 -8.71
N ASP A 163 -10.63 -10.83 -9.30
CA ASP A 163 -11.05 -12.22 -9.19
C ASP A 163 -11.00 -12.89 -10.57
N GLU A 164 -11.66 -14.05 -10.71
CA GLU A 164 -11.72 -14.81 -11.97
C GLU A 164 -12.40 -14.04 -13.12
N SER A 165 -13.29 -13.11 -12.79
CA SER A 165 -14.25 -12.50 -13.71
C SER A 165 -14.14 -10.98 -13.80
N HIS A 166 -13.72 -10.32 -12.73
CA HIS A 166 -13.72 -8.85 -12.63
C HIS A 166 -12.40 -8.30 -12.10
N THR A 167 -12.11 -7.08 -12.55
CA THR A 167 -11.07 -6.20 -12.03
C THR A 167 -11.73 -5.06 -11.25
N TYR A 168 -11.13 -4.69 -10.13
CA TYR A 168 -11.66 -3.76 -9.14
C TYR A 168 -10.62 -2.67 -8.89
N VAL A 169 -10.92 -1.44 -9.30
CA VAL A 169 -10.04 -0.28 -9.04
C VAL A 169 -10.60 0.48 -7.84
N ALA A 170 -9.88 0.45 -6.73
CA ALA A 170 -10.35 0.99 -5.45
C ALA A 170 -9.73 2.35 -5.15
N TYR A 171 -10.59 3.32 -4.83
CA TYR A 171 -10.23 4.68 -4.46
C TYR A 171 -10.74 5.02 -3.06
N SER A 172 -10.07 5.95 -2.38
CA SER A 172 -10.64 6.58 -1.18
C SER A 172 -12.01 7.18 -1.50
N PHE A 173 -13.00 6.96 -0.64
CA PHE A 173 -14.30 7.59 -0.80
C PHE A 173 -14.24 9.04 -0.31
N ALA A 174 -14.64 9.99 -1.17
CA ALA A 174 -14.80 11.39 -0.78
C ALA A 174 -16.17 11.57 -0.12
N SER A 175 -16.18 11.96 1.16
CA SER A 175 -17.37 12.17 1.99
C SER A 175 -17.56 13.65 2.31
#